data_AF-A0A7K2XKZ1-F1
#
_entry.id   AF-A0A7K2XKZ1-F1
#
_cell.length_a   1.000
_cell.length_b   1.000
_cell.length_c   1.000
_cell.angle_alpha   90.00
_cell.angle_beta   90.00
_cell.angle_gamma   90.00
#
_symmetry.space_group_name_H-M   'P 1'
#
loop_
_entity.id
_entity.type
_entity.pdbx_description
1 polymer ?
#
loop_
_entity_poly.entity_id
_entity_poly.type
_entity_poly.pdbx_seq_one_letter_code
_entity_poly.pdbx_strand_id
1 'polypeptide(L)'
;MAKKRPQTKAGKAGQAQVTSGEIPVVGAREPCPCGSGRRYKACHGRAAAHAVTELVQRPFEGLPGECDWVALRELVPAATVPLTLKGGLPEGVPSVTLATVLPMAWPALRRDDGSVLLALQNDSTSGDLARDLADTLQRALE
;
A
#
# COMPACT_ATOMS: atom_id res chain seq x y z
N MET A 1 27.17 -21.73 21.15
CA MET A 1 27.84 -21.48 19.86
C MET A 1 27.17 -20.29 19.17
N ALA A 2 27.85 -19.15 19.07
CA ALA A 2 27.30 -17.95 18.44
C ALA A 2 27.26 -18.14 16.91
N LYS A 3 26.06 -18.08 16.31
CA LYS A 3 25.90 -18.16 14.85
C LYS A 3 26.51 -16.92 14.19
N LYS A 4 27.64 -17.07 13.49
CA LYS A 4 28.24 -16.03 12.65
C LYS A 4 27.25 -15.62 11.56
N ARG A 5 26.95 -14.32 11.49
CA ARG A 5 26.21 -13.71 10.37
C ARG A 5 27.05 -13.83 9.08
N PRO A 6 26.47 -14.25 7.94
CA PRO A 6 27.21 -14.34 6.69
C PRO A 6 27.57 -12.93 6.21
N GLN A 7 28.87 -12.71 6.00
CA GLN A 7 29.37 -11.50 5.36
C GLN A 7 29.07 -11.58 3.85
N THR A 8 28.16 -10.74 3.37
CA THR A 8 27.99 -10.53 1.93
C THR A 8 29.25 -9.89 1.38
N LYS A 9 29.94 -10.60 0.48
CA LYS A 9 31.09 -10.09 -0.29
C LYS A 9 30.67 -8.79 -0.99
N ALA A 10 31.50 -7.75 -0.83
CA ALA A 10 31.35 -6.49 -1.54
C ALA A 10 31.53 -6.75 -3.05
N GLY A 11 30.41 -6.84 -3.78
CA GLY A 11 30.44 -6.68 -5.22
C GLY A 11 30.88 -5.26 -5.53
N LYS A 12 31.82 -5.10 -6.48
CA LYS A 12 32.29 -3.80 -6.96
C LYS A 12 31.08 -2.94 -7.35
N ALA A 13 30.73 -1.98 -6.49
CA ALA A 13 29.71 -0.99 -6.80
C ALA A 13 30.25 -0.11 -7.93
N GLY A 14 29.57 -0.11 -9.07
CA GLY A 14 29.77 0.90 -10.09
C GLY A 14 29.61 2.27 -9.44
N GLN A 15 30.62 3.12 -9.63
CA GLN A 15 30.64 4.48 -9.13
C GLN A 15 29.55 5.30 -9.83
N ALA A 16 28.35 5.34 -9.25
CA ALA A 16 27.44 6.44 -9.52
C ALA A 16 27.90 7.63 -8.69
N GLN A 17 28.73 8.50 -9.27
CA GLN A 17 29.09 9.78 -8.68
C GLN A 17 27.82 10.64 -8.54
N VAL A 18 27.39 10.91 -7.32
CA VAL A 18 26.33 11.88 -7.04
C VAL A 18 26.95 13.27 -7.13
N THR A 19 26.80 13.95 -8.27
CA THR A 19 27.40 15.28 -8.51
C THR A 19 26.47 16.46 -8.20
N SER A 20 25.33 16.27 -7.54
CA SER A 20 24.36 17.37 -7.42
C SER A 20 23.45 17.31 -6.20
N GLY A 21 24.00 17.09 -4.99
CA GLY A 21 23.30 17.31 -3.69
C GLY A 21 22.09 16.43 -3.36
N GLU A 22 21.39 15.90 -4.36
CA GLU A 22 20.19 15.10 -4.26
C GLU A 22 20.54 13.65 -4.60
N ILE A 23 20.24 12.75 -3.66
CA ILE A 23 20.60 11.34 -3.79
C ILE A 23 19.41 10.63 -4.45
N PRO A 24 19.62 9.94 -5.58
CA PRO A 24 18.53 9.30 -6.30
C PRO A 24 17.88 8.22 -5.45
N VAL A 25 16.55 8.13 -5.54
CA VAL A 25 15.77 7.09 -4.87
C VAL A 25 16.04 5.74 -5.54
N VAL A 26 16.44 4.75 -4.74
CA VAL A 26 16.71 3.38 -5.19
C VAL A 26 15.99 2.37 -4.28
N GLY A 27 16.05 1.08 -4.62
CA GLY A 27 15.38 0.04 -3.86
C GLY A 27 15.81 0.02 -2.39
N ALA A 28 14.86 -0.17 -1.47
CA ALA A 28 15.10 -0.10 -0.02
C ALA A 28 16.25 -1.01 0.48
N ARG A 29 16.48 -2.15 -0.19
CA ARG A 29 17.54 -3.12 0.15
C ARG A 29 18.84 -2.89 -0.63
N GLU A 30 18.85 -2.02 -1.62
CA GLU A 30 20.00 -1.73 -2.47
C GLU A 30 21.02 -0.85 -1.73
N PRO A 31 22.30 -0.84 -2.16
CA PRO A 31 23.30 0.08 -1.63
C PRO A 31 22.87 1.54 -1.82
N CYS A 32 23.07 2.37 -0.79
CA CYS A 32 22.73 3.79 -0.90
C CYS A 32 23.70 4.50 -1.86
N PRO A 33 23.20 5.29 -2.84
CA PRO A 33 24.04 5.96 -3.84
C PRO A 33 25.01 7.01 -3.26
N CYS A 34 24.85 7.40 -1.98
CA CYS A 34 25.76 8.32 -1.31
C CYS A 34 27.15 7.74 -0.99
N GLY A 35 27.42 6.47 -1.31
CA GLY A 35 28.71 5.83 -1.04
C GLY A 35 28.94 5.41 0.42
N SER A 36 27.93 5.53 1.30
CA SER A 36 28.07 5.17 2.73
C SER A 36 28.27 3.68 3.02
N GLY A 37 28.12 2.80 2.02
CA GLY A 37 28.10 1.34 2.19
C GLY A 37 26.88 0.80 2.93
N ARG A 38 25.97 1.67 3.39
CA ARG A 38 24.70 1.29 4.02
C ARG A 38 23.65 0.99 2.96
N ARG A 39 22.64 0.19 3.31
CA ARG A 39 21.43 0.03 2.47
C ARG A 39 20.65 1.34 2.41
N TYR A 40 19.98 1.61 1.29
CA TYR A 40 19.23 2.85 1.07
C TYR A 40 18.26 3.16 2.20
N LYS A 41 17.45 2.18 2.66
CA LYS A 41 16.50 2.36 3.77
C LYS A 41 17.12 2.69 5.14
N ALA A 42 18.41 2.39 5.31
CA ALA A 42 19.15 2.68 6.55
C ALA A 42 19.99 3.97 6.45
N CYS A 43 19.79 4.73 5.37
CA CYS A 43 20.50 5.96 5.07
C CYS A 43 19.50 6.99 4.51
N HIS A 44 19.59 7.39 3.25
CA HIS A 44 18.74 8.44 2.68
C HIS A 44 17.29 8.01 2.42
N GLY A 45 17.02 6.71 2.31
CA GLY A 45 15.67 6.15 2.28
C GLY A 45 15.01 6.01 3.65
N ARG A 46 15.62 6.53 4.73
CA ARG A 46 15.13 6.33 6.10
C ARG A 46 13.81 7.04 6.37
N ALA A 47 13.65 8.27 5.90
CA ALA A 47 12.38 9.00 6.03
C ALA A 47 11.23 8.25 5.34
N ALA A 48 11.45 7.81 4.08
CA ALA A 48 10.48 6.99 3.35
C ALA A 48 10.19 5.66 4.07
N ALA A 49 11.19 5.01 4.66
CA ALA A 49 10.99 3.78 5.42
C ALA A 49 10.18 3.99 6.72
N HIS A 50 10.25 5.17 7.33
CA HIS A 50 9.45 5.53 8.52
C HIS A 50 8.04 6.02 8.17
N ALA A 51 7.86 6.69 7.03
CA ALA A 51 6.55 7.12 6.56
C ALA A 51 5.59 5.93 6.37
N VAL A 52 6.10 4.77 5.95
CA VAL A 52 5.31 3.52 5.85
C VAL A 52 4.80 3.04 7.22
N THR A 53 5.43 3.45 8.33
CA THR A 53 5.02 3.08 9.69
C THR A 53 4.16 4.13 10.40
N GLU A 54 3.94 5.31 9.82
CA GLU A 54 3.12 6.34 10.45
C GLU A 54 1.63 5.99 10.29
N LEU A 55 0.98 5.69 11.42
CA LEU A 55 -0.43 5.30 11.46
C LEU A 55 -1.33 6.54 11.35
N VAL A 56 -2.08 6.64 10.25
CA VAL A 56 -3.13 7.65 10.07
C VAL A 56 -4.28 7.31 11.00
N GLN A 57 -4.56 8.19 11.96
CA GLN A 57 -5.52 7.92 13.04
C GLN A 57 -6.98 7.91 12.57
N ARG A 58 -7.31 8.72 11.57
CA ARG A 58 -8.68 8.87 11.03
C ARG A 58 -8.66 8.71 9.51
N PRO A 59 -8.40 7.50 8.99
CA PRO A 59 -8.22 7.29 7.55
C PRO A 59 -9.46 7.67 6.73
N PHE A 60 -10.66 7.54 7.30
CA PHE A 60 -11.92 7.86 6.63
C PHE A 60 -12.42 9.30 6.85
N GLU A 61 -11.60 10.17 7.44
CA GLU A 61 -11.98 11.56 7.70
C GLU A 61 -12.44 12.27 6.42
N GLY A 62 -13.64 12.87 6.48
CA GLY A 62 -14.22 13.62 5.37
C GLY A 62 -14.96 12.77 4.33
N LEU A 63 -15.00 11.44 4.49
CA LEU A 63 -15.88 10.59 3.68
C LEU A 63 -17.34 10.67 4.18
N PRO A 64 -18.33 10.66 3.27
CA PRO A 64 -19.72 10.45 3.65
C PRO A 64 -19.88 9.13 4.41
N GLY A 65 -20.59 9.16 5.54
CA GLY A 65 -20.80 7.97 6.37
C GLY A 65 -19.52 7.47 7.05
N GLU A 66 -18.60 8.36 7.47
CA GLU A 66 -17.35 7.98 8.17
C GLU A 66 -17.58 6.92 9.27
N CYS A 67 -18.61 7.08 10.09
CA CYS A 67 -18.96 6.09 11.13
C CYS A 67 -19.32 4.71 10.56
N ASP A 68 -19.96 4.66 9.39
CA ASP A 68 -20.31 3.39 8.73
C ASP A 68 -19.06 2.71 8.19
N TRP A 69 -18.10 3.45 7.65
CA TRP A 69 -16.78 2.90 7.27
C TRP A 69 -16.06 2.29 8.46
N VAL A 70 -16.04 2.99 9.61
CA VAL A 70 -15.44 2.47 10.84
C VAL A 70 -16.20 1.24 11.34
N ALA A 71 -17.53 1.27 11.35
CA ALA A 71 -18.35 0.13 11.77
C ALA A 71 -18.11 -1.09 10.87
N LEU A 72 -18.12 -0.90 9.55
CA LEU A 72 -17.86 -1.97 8.57
C LEU A 72 -16.44 -2.53 8.70
N ARG A 73 -15.46 -1.71 9.07
CA ARG A 73 -14.07 -2.15 9.24
C ARG A 73 -13.85 -2.90 10.56
N GLU A 74 -14.44 -2.44 11.66
CA GLU A 74 -14.05 -2.89 13.00
C GLU A 74 -15.08 -3.79 13.69
N LEU A 75 -16.37 -3.65 13.35
CA LEU A 75 -17.47 -4.24 14.12
C LEU A 75 -18.33 -5.21 13.32
N VAL A 76 -18.59 -4.91 12.05
CA VAL A 76 -19.52 -5.69 11.23
C VAL A 76 -18.83 -6.94 10.70
N PRO A 77 -19.29 -8.16 11.05
CA PRO A 77 -18.61 -9.39 10.62
C PRO A 77 -18.82 -9.69 9.13
N ALA A 78 -20.01 -9.37 8.61
CA ALA A 78 -20.38 -9.65 7.23
C ALA A 78 -21.39 -8.61 6.73
N ALA A 79 -20.98 -7.82 5.74
CA ALA A 79 -21.88 -6.94 5.01
C ALA A 79 -21.32 -6.61 3.62
N THR A 80 -22.22 -6.21 2.73
CA THR A 80 -21.89 -5.65 1.42
C THR A 80 -22.65 -4.35 1.21
N VAL A 81 -21.99 -3.34 0.64
CA VAL A 81 -22.56 -2.01 0.42
C VAL A 81 -22.22 -1.55 -1.00
N PRO A 82 -23.21 -1.13 -1.82
CA PRO A 82 -22.92 -0.56 -3.12
C PRO A 82 -22.16 0.77 -2.95
N LEU A 83 -21.12 0.98 -3.76
CA LEU A 83 -20.35 2.22 -3.76
C LEU A 83 -20.68 3.09 -4.96
N THR A 84 -20.83 4.38 -4.69
CA THR A 84 -20.94 5.40 -5.74
C THR A 84 -19.60 6.09 -5.91
N LEU A 85 -18.96 5.90 -7.07
CA LEU A 85 -17.70 6.56 -7.38
C LEU A 85 -17.95 8.02 -7.78
N LYS A 86 -17.13 8.94 -7.25
CA LYS A 86 -17.25 10.39 -7.54
C LYS A 86 -17.14 10.71 -9.04
N GLY A 87 -16.35 9.95 -9.79
CA GLY A 87 -16.16 10.10 -11.24
C GLY A 87 -17.14 9.29 -12.10
N GLY A 88 -18.11 8.60 -11.50
CA GLY A 88 -18.90 7.58 -12.18
C GLY A 88 -18.13 6.27 -12.36
N LEU A 89 -18.80 5.28 -12.94
CA LEU A 89 -18.20 3.98 -13.23
C LEU A 89 -17.43 4.03 -14.56
N PRO A 90 -16.20 3.48 -14.63
CA PRO A 90 -15.47 3.34 -15.88
C PRO A 90 -16.19 2.44 -16.90
N GLU A 91 -15.78 2.55 -18.17
CA GLU A 91 -16.26 1.65 -19.21
C GLU A 91 -15.94 0.18 -18.85
N GLY A 92 -16.91 -0.70 -19.08
CA GLY A 92 -16.75 -2.12 -18.75
C GLY A 92 -16.82 -2.47 -17.26
N VAL A 93 -17.20 -1.52 -16.39
CA VAL A 93 -17.45 -1.77 -14.95
C VAL A 93 -18.90 -1.44 -14.62
N PRO A 94 -19.80 -2.44 -14.50
CA PRO A 94 -21.22 -2.19 -14.23
C PRO A 94 -21.52 -1.84 -12.77
N SER A 95 -20.64 -2.18 -11.83
CA SER A 95 -20.82 -1.89 -10.40
C SER A 95 -19.53 -1.99 -9.59
N VAL A 96 -19.50 -1.25 -8.48
CA VAL A 96 -18.51 -1.42 -7.40
C VAL A 96 -19.25 -1.69 -6.09
N THR A 97 -18.91 -2.78 -5.43
CA THR A 97 -19.50 -3.17 -4.14
C THR A 97 -18.40 -3.29 -3.09
N LEU A 98 -18.54 -2.58 -1.98
CA LEU A 98 -17.73 -2.81 -0.80
C LEU A 98 -18.21 -4.10 -0.11
N ALA A 99 -17.28 -4.92 0.36
CA ALA A 99 -17.55 -6.07 1.22
C ALA A 99 -16.69 -5.94 2.48
N THR A 100 -17.18 -6.39 3.64
CA THR A 100 -16.34 -6.44 4.85
C THR A 100 -15.13 -7.34 4.61
N VAL A 101 -15.35 -8.56 4.07
CA VAL A 101 -14.31 -9.50 3.67
C VAL A 101 -14.68 -10.18 2.34
N LEU A 102 -13.67 -10.59 1.59
CA LEU A 102 -13.82 -11.46 0.42
C LEU A 102 -13.23 -12.84 0.68
N PRO A 103 -13.65 -13.88 -0.06
CA PRO A 103 -13.04 -15.20 0.01
C PRO A 103 -11.51 -15.10 -0.13
N MET A 104 -10.80 -15.96 0.60
CA MET A 104 -9.33 -16.02 0.58
C MET A 104 -8.64 -14.71 1.03
N ALA A 105 -9.35 -13.81 1.72
CA ALA A 105 -8.86 -12.49 2.12
C ALA A 105 -8.33 -11.66 0.93
N TRP A 106 -8.94 -11.83 -0.24
CA TRP A 106 -8.58 -11.02 -1.40
C TRP A 106 -8.91 -9.54 -1.16
N PRO A 107 -8.02 -8.61 -1.57
CA PRO A 107 -8.25 -7.19 -1.34
C PRO A 107 -9.33 -6.62 -2.28
N ALA A 108 -9.46 -7.19 -3.47
CA ALA A 108 -10.54 -6.95 -4.41
C ALA A 108 -10.74 -8.15 -5.33
N LEU A 109 -11.89 -8.19 -6.00
CA LEU A 109 -12.25 -9.17 -7.02
C LEU A 109 -12.98 -8.45 -8.16
N ARG A 110 -12.48 -8.58 -9.38
CA ARG A 110 -13.22 -8.24 -10.61
C ARG A 110 -13.74 -9.52 -11.22
N ARG A 111 -15.06 -9.58 -11.47
CA ARG A 111 -15.71 -10.74 -12.10
C ARG A 111 -15.67 -10.64 -13.62
N ASP A 112 -16.00 -11.74 -14.29
CA ASP A 112 -16.04 -11.83 -15.75
C ASP A 112 -17.07 -10.87 -16.39
N ASP A 113 -18.12 -10.50 -15.65
CA ASP A 113 -19.11 -9.49 -16.06
C ASP A 113 -18.64 -8.04 -15.85
N GLY A 114 -17.41 -7.85 -15.36
CA GLY A 114 -16.81 -6.57 -15.05
C GLY A 114 -17.14 -6.02 -13.66
N SER A 115 -18.05 -6.63 -12.91
CA SER A 115 -18.41 -6.15 -11.56
C SER A 115 -17.22 -6.25 -10.60
N VAL A 116 -17.03 -5.21 -9.79
CA VAL A 116 -15.91 -5.11 -8.85
C VAL A 116 -16.41 -5.24 -7.42
N LEU A 117 -15.75 -6.08 -6.63
CA LEU A 117 -15.89 -6.14 -5.17
C LEU A 117 -14.60 -5.66 -4.53
N LEU A 118 -14.71 -4.77 -3.56
CA LEU A 118 -13.59 -4.25 -2.78
C LEU A 118 -13.73 -4.69 -1.33
N ALA A 119 -12.72 -5.36 -0.78
CA ALA A 119 -12.74 -5.81 0.61
C ALA A 119 -12.24 -4.71 1.55
N LEU A 120 -12.90 -4.54 2.69
CA LEU A 120 -12.57 -3.52 3.68
C LEU A 120 -11.64 -4.03 4.78
N GLN A 121 -11.82 -5.27 5.27
CA GLN A 121 -11.09 -5.85 6.41
C GLN A 121 -9.88 -6.67 5.95
N ASN A 122 -8.97 -5.98 5.28
CA ASN A 122 -7.75 -6.58 4.71
C ASN A 122 -6.55 -6.13 5.54
N ASP A 123 -5.45 -6.85 5.43
CA ASP A 123 -4.16 -6.39 5.95
C ASP A 123 -3.74 -5.12 5.19
N SER A 124 -3.56 -4.04 5.95
CA SER A 124 -3.06 -2.77 5.42
C SER A 124 -1.56 -2.88 5.15
N THR A 125 -1.12 -2.45 3.98
CA THR A 125 0.30 -2.39 3.63
C THR A 125 0.93 -1.05 4.00
N SER A 126 0.12 -0.04 4.24
CA SER A 126 0.48 1.26 4.80
C SER A 126 -0.22 1.53 6.13
N GLY A 127 0.15 2.60 6.82
CA GLY A 127 -0.59 3.12 7.96
C GLY A 127 -1.86 3.88 7.61
N ASP A 128 -2.25 3.95 6.32
CA ASP A 128 -3.38 4.72 5.79
C ASP A 128 -4.36 3.81 5.03
N LEU A 129 -5.38 3.31 5.73
CA LEU A 129 -6.36 2.37 5.17
C LEU A 129 -7.12 2.93 3.97
N ALA A 130 -7.47 4.22 3.98
CA ALA A 130 -8.22 4.82 2.88
C ALA A 130 -7.39 4.90 1.61
N ARG A 131 -6.09 5.21 1.74
CA ARG A 131 -5.14 5.17 0.63
C ARG A 131 -4.97 3.76 0.06
N ASP A 132 -4.83 2.76 0.93
CA ASP A 132 -4.64 1.36 0.49
C ASP A 132 -5.89 0.84 -0.25
N LEU A 133 -7.08 1.21 0.23
CA LEU A 133 -8.35 0.92 -0.47
C LEU A 133 -8.43 1.61 -1.82
N ALA A 134 -7.98 2.87 -1.92
CA ALA A 134 -7.98 3.60 -3.18
C ALA A 134 -7.03 2.98 -4.21
N ASP A 135 -5.82 2.59 -3.80
CA ASP A 135 -4.86 1.88 -4.68
C ASP A 135 -5.43 0.54 -5.16
N THR A 136 -6.01 -0.23 -4.23
CA THR A 136 -6.66 -1.51 -4.55
C THR A 136 -7.81 -1.33 -5.53
N LEU A 137 -8.65 -0.32 -5.32
CA LEU A 137 -9.77 -0.02 -6.21
C LEU A 137 -9.27 0.36 -7.60
N GLN A 138 -8.26 1.22 -7.72
CA GLN A 138 -7.71 1.61 -9.03
C GLN A 138 -7.22 0.40 -9.81
N ARG A 139 -6.45 -0.50 -9.18
CA ARG A 139 -5.98 -1.75 -9.80
C ARG A 139 -7.11 -2.67 -10.24
N ALA A 140 -8.23 -2.66 -9.54
CA ALA A 140 -9.39 -3.49 -9.87
C ALA A 140 -10.28 -2.89 -10.97
N LEU A 141 -10.13 -1.60 -11.26
CA LEU A 141 -10.86 -0.91 -12.33
C LEU A 141 -10.14 -1.01 -13.69
N GLU A 142 -8.83 -1.23 -13.68
CA GLU A 142 -8.01 -1.53 -14.87
C GLU A 142 -8.24 -2.99 -15.34
#